data_AF-A0A3L8CY91-F1
#
_entry.id   AF-A0A3L8CY91-F1
#
_cell.length_a   1.000
_cell.length_b   1.000
_cell.length_c   1.000
_cell.angle_alpha   90.00
_cell.angle_beta   90.00
_cell.angle_gamma   90.00
#
_symmetry.space_group_name_H-M   'P 1'
#
loop_
_entity.id
_entity.type
_entity.pdbx_description
1 polymer ?
#
loop_
_entity_poly.entity_id
_entity_poly.type
_entity_poly.pdbx_seq_one_letter_code
_entity_poly.pdbx_strand_id
1 'polypeptide(L)'
;MFANLLIILASSLVVIALFRRLRLPPVLGYLCVGLMVGPTAFDWVNESEELPDLAELGVVFLLFSLGLEFSLSKMLALRQVVFGLGSLQVLLCATALGGSLILFGMAVTPALLLGA
;
A
#
# COMPACT_ATOMS: atom_id res chain seq x y z
N MET A 1 19.58 12.97 -1.96
CA MET A 1 18.99 12.14 -0.90
C MET A 1 18.46 12.95 0.29
N PHE A 2 19.29 13.62 1.10
CA PHE A 2 18.84 14.28 2.35
C PHE A 2 17.70 15.30 2.15
N ALA A 3 17.82 16.21 1.18
CA ALA A 3 16.76 17.18 0.88
C ALA A 3 15.44 16.50 0.48
N ASN A 4 15.50 15.46 -0.37
CA ASN A 4 14.33 14.68 -0.79
C ASN A 4 13.64 14.06 0.42
N LEU A 5 14.39 13.46 1.35
CA LEU A 5 13.83 12.88 2.58
C LEU A 5 13.16 13.95 3.45
N LEU A 6 13.78 15.11 3.59
CA LEU A 6 13.23 16.21 4.37
C LEU A 6 11.92 16.72 3.75
N ILE A 7 11.87 16.86 2.43
CA ILE A 7 10.66 17.24 1.69
C ILE A 7 9.56 16.19 1.88
N ILE A 8 9.87 14.90 1.72
CA ILE A 8 8.91 13.80 1.89
C ILE A 8 8.37 13.77 3.33
N LEU A 9 9.24 13.87 4.34
CA LEU A 9 8.82 13.85 5.74
C LEU A 9 8.01 15.08 6.13
N ALA A 10 8.43 16.28 5.69
CA ALA A 10 7.73 17.53 5.99
C ALA A 10 6.36 17.59 5.31
N SER A 11 6.28 17.26 4.02
CA SER A 11 5.01 17.20 3.28
C SER A 11 4.07 16.14 3.86
N SER A 12 4.60 14.96 4.19
CA SER A 12 3.86 13.88 4.85
C SER A 12 3.26 14.35 6.18
N LEU A 13 4.04 15.02 7.03
CA LEU A 13 3.54 15.56 8.30
C LEU A 13 2.37 16.53 8.09
N VAL A 14 2.50 17.47 7.15
CA VAL A 14 1.48 18.49 6.88
C VAL A 14 0.19 17.84 6.34
N VAL A 15 0.31 16.98 5.33
CA VAL A 15 -0.86 16.33 4.69
C VAL A 15 -1.56 15.39 5.66
N ILE A 16 -0.82 14.59 6.44
CA ILE A 16 -1.43 13.66 7.39
C ILE A 16 -2.11 14.40 8.53
N ALA A 17 -1.50 15.49 9.04
CA ALA A 17 -2.15 16.33 10.05
C ALA A 17 -3.48 16.91 9.53
N LEU A 18 -3.51 17.34 8.27
CA LEU A 18 -4.72 17.81 7.61
C LEU A 18 -5.76 16.69 7.46
N PHE A 19 -5.38 15.52 6.96
CA PHE A 19 -6.29 14.38 6.78
C PHE A 19 -6.86 13.88 8.10
N ARG A 20 -6.04 13.85 9.15
CA ARG A 20 -6.49 13.52 10.50
C ARG A 20 -7.51 14.52 11.03
N ARG A 21 -7.34 15.82 10.74
CA ARG A 21 -8.32 16.86 11.08
C ARG A 21 -9.64 16.69 10.33
N LEU A 22 -9.57 16.23 9.08
CA LEU A 22 -10.74 15.90 8.25
C LEU A 22 -11.35 14.51 8.55
N ARG A 23 -10.80 13.77 9.53
CA ARG A 23 -11.19 12.39 9.88
C ARG A 23 -11.07 11.40 8.71
N LEU A 24 -10.13 11.64 7.80
CA LEU A 24 -9.83 10.73 6.71
C LEU A 24 -8.76 9.70 7.11
N PRO A 25 -8.78 8.49 6.52
CA PRO A 25 -7.72 7.51 6.71
C PRO A 25 -6.34 8.07 6.35
N PRO A 26 -5.31 7.92 7.22
CA PRO A 26 -3.96 8.41 6.96
C PRO A 26 -3.32 7.85 5.68
N VAL A 27 -3.72 6.62 5.29
CA VAL A 27 -3.21 5.94 4.09
C VAL A 27 -3.44 6.75 2.82
N LEU A 28 -4.59 7.42 2.71
CA LEU A 28 -4.88 8.32 1.59
C LEU A 28 -3.94 9.52 1.57
N GLY A 29 -3.55 10.02 2.74
CA GLY A 29 -2.58 11.11 2.88
C GLY A 29 -1.20 10.72 2.36
N TYR A 30 -0.71 9.51 2.68
CA TYR A 30 0.57 9.01 2.15
C TYR A 30 0.56 8.95 0.60
N LEU A 31 -0.53 8.46 0.01
CA LEU A 31 -0.68 8.41 -1.46
C LEU A 31 -0.72 9.81 -2.07
N CYS A 32 -1.46 10.75 -1.47
CA CYS A 32 -1.51 12.14 -1.92
C CYS A 32 -0.13 12.81 -1.88
N VAL A 33 0.65 12.57 -0.82
CA VAL A 33 2.02 13.11 -0.71
C VAL A 33 2.88 12.58 -1.85
N GLY A 34 2.85 11.28 -2.12
CA GLY A 34 3.59 10.68 -3.23
C GLY A 34 3.19 11.26 -4.59
N LEU A 35 1.90 11.46 -4.82
CA LEU A 35 1.39 12.06 -6.05
C LEU A 35 1.81 13.53 -6.19
N MET A 36 1.79 14.31 -5.11
CA MET A 36 2.13 15.74 -5.14
C MET A 36 3.63 15.97 -5.25
N VAL A 37 4.43 15.26 -4.45
CA VAL A 37 5.88 15.46 -4.36
C VAL A 37 6.64 14.76 -5.49
N GLY A 38 6.05 13.72 -6.07
CA GLY A 38 6.61 12.99 -7.19
C GLY A 38 6.72 13.80 -8.49
N PRO A 39 7.37 13.22 -9.51
CA PRO A 39 7.71 13.91 -10.75
C PRO A 39 6.49 14.33 -11.58
N THR A 40 5.33 13.71 -11.36
CA THR A 40 4.11 13.98 -12.12
C THR A 40 3.37 15.26 -11.68
N ALA A 41 3.73 15.85 -10.53
CA ALA A 41 3.09 17.05 -10.01
C ALA A 41 4.08 18.19 -9.74
N PHE A 42 4.62 18.31 -8.53
CA PHE A 42 5.52 19.41 -8.17
C PHE A 42 6.99 19.15 -8.51
N ASP A 43 7.35 17.90 -8.85
CA ASP A 43 8.72 17.49 -9.22
C ASP A 43 9.79 17.94 -8.20
N TRP A 44 9.42 17.93 -6.91
CA TRP A 44 10.32 18.34 -5.82
C TRP A 44 11.29 17.25 -5.40
N VAL A 45 11.01 16.00 -5.76
CA VAL A 45 11.87 14.85 -5.47
C VAL A 45 12.34 14.25 -6.79
N ASN A 46 13.62 14.44 -7.07
CA ASN A 46 14.29 13.81 -8.21
C ASN A 46 14.28 12.30 -8.05
N GLU A 47 14.14 11.59 -9.18
CA GLU A 47 14.36 10.14 -9.25
C GLU A 47 15.81 9.84 -8.83
N SER A 48 15.96 9.28 -7.64
CA SER A 48 17.24 8.78 -7.15
C SER A 48 17.14 7.29 -6.93
N GLU A 49 18.17 6.54 -7.36
CA GLU A 49 18.20 5.08 -7.26
C GLU A 49 18.04 4.56 -5.82
N GLU A 50 18.32 5.37 -4.80
CA GLU A 50 18.25 5.00 -3.38
C GLU A 50 16.84 5.09 -2.76
N LEU A 51 15.88 5.77 -3.43
CA LEU A 51 14.52 5.96 -2.90
C LEU A 51 13.72 4.64 -2.82
N PRO A 52 13.75 3.77 -3.85
CA PRO A 52 13.15 2.44 -3.81
C PRO A 52 13.66 1.56 -2.66
N ASP A 53 14.97 1.53 -2.43
CA ASP A 53 15.57 0.71 -1.35
C ASP A 53 15.06 1.14 0.03
N LEU A 54 14.90 2.46 0.25
CA LEU A 54 14.34 2.97 1.49
C LEU A 54 12.85 2.63 1.62
N ALA A 55 12.09 2.67 0.53
CA ALA A 55 10.68 2.28 0.53
C ALA A 55 10.51 0.79 0.86
N GLU A 56 11.37 -0.08 0.33
CA GLU A 56 11.41 -1.50 0.65
C GLU A 56 11.65 -1.71 2.15
N LEU A 57 12.64 -1.03 2.73
CA LEU A 57 12.93 -1.08 4.16
C LEU A 57 11.75 -0.57 5.00
N GLY A 58 11.03 0.46 4.54
CA GLY A 58 9.79 0.92 5.15
C GLY A 58 8.67 -0.12 5.14
N VAL A 59 8.48 -0.84 4.02
CA VAL A 59 7.51 -1.94 3.91
C VAL A 59 7.90 -3.10 4.82
N VAL A 60 9.19 -3.44 4.89
CA VAL A 60 9.70 -4.47 5.81
C VAL A 60 9.39 -4.11 7.27
N PHE A 61 9.65 -2.87 7.69
CA PHE A 61 9.30 -2.43 9.04
C PHE A 61 7.80 -2.38 9.31
N LEU A 62 6.98 -2.02 8.31
CA LEU A 62 5.53 -2.04 8.41
C LEU A 62 5.02 -3.48 8.64
N LEU A 63 5.45 -4.42 7.79
CA LEU A 63 5.07 -5.83 7.90
C LEU A 63 5.58 -6.47 9.19
N PHE A 64 6.78 -6.09 9.63
CA PHE A 64 7.33 -6.53 10.92
C PHE A 64 6.50 -6.02 12.11
N SER A 65 6.17 -4.72 12.12
CA SER A 65 5.36 -4.11 13.18
C SER A 65 3.96 -4.72 13.25
N LEU A 66 3.36 -4.93 12.09
CA LEU A 66 2.07 -5.60 11.94
C LEU A 66 2.14 -7.06 12.44
N GLY A 67 3.26 -7.74 12.20
CA GLY A 67 3.55 -9.07 12.76
C GLY A 67 3.64 -9.07 14.29
N LEU A 68 4.22 -8.03 14.92
CA LEU A 68 4.29 -7.89 16.38
C LEU A 68 2.94 -7.58 17.02
N GLU A 69 2.06 -6.87 16.31
CA GLU A 69 0.71 -6.55 16.79
C GLU A 69 -0.22 -7.77 16.74
N PHE A 70 0.07 -8.75 15.87
CA PHE A 70 -0.68 -9.99 15.79
C PHE A 70 -0.32 -10.98 16.90
N SER A 71 -1.34 -11.42 17.64
CA SER A 71 -1.21 -12.53 18.59
C SER A 71 -1.48 -13.87 17.89
N LEU A 72 -0.48 -14.76 17.91
CA LEU A 72 -0.60 -16.11 17.35
C LEU A 72 -1.80 -16.88 17.93
N SER A 73 -2.06 -16.74 19.23
CA SER A 73 -3.19 -17.38 19.91
C SER A 73 -4.55 -16.93 19.34
N LYS A 74 -4.71 -15.64 19.02
CA LYS A 74 -5.94 -15.10 18.42
C LYS A 74 -6.06 -15.52 16.96
N MET A 75 -4.95 -15.58 16.23
CA MET A 75 -4.93 -16.10 14.86
C MET A 75 -5.37 -17.57 14.81
N LEU A 76 -4.88 -18.40 15.75
CA LEU A 76 -5.28 -19.80 15.84
C LEU A 76 -6.78 -19.96 16.17
N ALA A 77 -7.32 -19.12 17.05
CA ALA A 77 -8.76 -19.10 17.37
C ALA A 77 -9.61 -18.74 16.15
N LEU A 78 -9.11 -17.87 15.27
CA LEU A 78 -9.79 -17.42 14.05
C LEU A 78 -9.36 -18.21 12.80
N ARG A 79 -8.58 -19.29 12.93
CA ARG A 79 -7.95 -19.97 11.78
C ARG A 79 -8.93 -20.42 10.70
N GLN A 80 -10.13 -20.88 11.07
CA GLN A 80 -11.14 -21.31 10.10
C GLN A 80 -11.74 -20.13 9.34
N VAL A 81 -11.89 -18.98 9.99
CA VAL A 81 -12.38 -17.75 9.34
C VAL A 81 -11.28 -17.17 8.46
N VAL A 82 -10.06 -17.03 8.96
CA VAL A 82 -8.94 -16.43 8.22
C VAL A 82 -8.51 -17.31 7.05
N PHE A 83 -8.23 -18.59 7.28
CA PHE A 83 -7.75 -19.50 6.22
C PHE A 83 -8.88 -20.13 5.42
N GLY A 84 -10.11 -20.21 5.92
CA GLY A 84 -11.25 -20.72 5.18
C GLY A 84 -11.96 -19.61 4.41
N LEU A 85 -12.71 -18.75 5.12
CA LEU A 85 -13.47 -17.67 4.49
C LEU A 85 -12.57 -16.62 3.83
N GLY A 86 -11.46 -16.25 4.47
CA GLY A 86 -10.52 -15.27 3.92
C GLY A 86 -9.86 -15.74 2.62
N SER A 87 -9.40 -16.99 2.55
CA SER A 87 -8.82 -17.53 1.31
C SER A 87 -9.87 -17.67 0.20
N LEU A 88 -11.09 -18.09 0.53
CA LEU A 88 -12.20 -18.14 -0.41
C LEU A 88 -12.54 -16.75 -0.95
N GLN A 89 -12.58 -15.74 -0.07
CA GLN A 89 -12.83 -14.35 -0.45
C GLN A 89 -11.75 -13.85 -1.41
N VAL A 90 -10.46 -14.07 -1.09
CA VAL A 90 -9.36 -13.67 -1.97
C VAL A 90 -9.46 -14.36 -3.33
N LEU A 91 -9.70 -15.67 -3.37
CA LEU A 91 -9.88 -16.42 -4.62
C LEU A 91 -11.06 -15.89 -5.46
N LEU A 92 -12.21 -15.63 -4.83
CA LEU A 92 -13.39 -15.11 -5.52
C LEU A 92 -13.16 -13.68 -6.03
N CYS A 93 -12.59 -12.80 -5.22
CA CYS A 93 -12.26 -11.44 -5.63
C CYS A 93 -11.23 -11.44 -6.76
N ALA A 94 -10.17 -12.23 -6.65
CA ALA A 94 -9.11 -12.31 -7.65
C ALA A 94 -9.60 -12.85 -8.99
N THR A 95 -10.42 -13.90 -8.96
CA THR A 95 -11.02 -14.46 -10.18
C THR A 95 -12.07 -13.55 -10.79
N ALA A 96 -12.90 -12.88 -9.98
CA ALA A 96 -13.90 -11.93 -10.48
C ALA A 96 -13.24 -10.69 -11.11
N LEU A 97 -12.29 -10.06 -10.40
CA LEU A 97 -11.58 -8.88 -10.89
C LEU A 97 -10.68 -9.22 -12.08
N GLY A 98 -9.83 -10.25 -11.94
CA GLY A 98 -8.95 -10.69 -13.03
C GLY A 98 -9.73 -11.16 -14.27
N GLY A 99 -10.82 -11.91 -14.07
CA GLY A 99 -11.72 -12.31 -15.15
C GLY A 99 -12.37 -11.11 -15.85
N SER A 100 -12.80 -10.10 -15.09
CA SER A 100 -13.35 -8.87 -15.67
C SER A 100 -12.32 -8.14 -16.54
N LEU A 101 -11.06 -8.04 -16.10
CA LEU A 101 -9.98 -7.40 -16.86
C LEU A 101 -9.64 -8.15 -18.14
N ILE A 102 -9.68 -9.49 -18.12
CA ILE A 102 -9.51 -10.31 -19.33
C ILE A 102 -10.64 -10.04 -20.33
N LEU A 103 -11.88 -9.90 -19.88
CA LEU A 103 -13.02 -9.56 -20.75
C LEU A 103 -12.86 -8.16 -21.38
N PHE A 104 -12.19 -7.23 -20.70
CA PHE A 104 -11.81 -5.92 -21.25
C PHE A 104 -10.57 -5.96 -22.17
N GLY A 105 -10.05 -7.15 -22.50
CA GLY A 105 -8.96 -7.35 -23.46
C GLY A 105 -7.55 -7.27 -22.86
N MET A 106 -7.42 -7.26 -21.52
CA MET A 106 -6.11 -7.28 -20.86
C MET A 106 -5.48 -8.69 -20.94
N ALA A 107 -4.16 -8.76 -21.07
CA ALA A 107 -3.43 -10.02 -21.05
C ALA A 107 -3.61 -10.75 -19.71
N VAL A 108 -3.61 -12.10 -19.76
CA VAL A 108 -3.95 -12.96 -18.62
C VAL A 108 -3.05 -12.73 -17.40
N THR A 109 -1.74 -12.55 -17.62
CA THR A 109 -0.75 -12.33 -16.55
C THR A 109 -0.98 -11.03 -15.76
N PRO A 110 -1.00 -9.82 -16.36
CA PRO A 110 -1.26 -8.59 -15.61
C PRO A 110 -2.68 -8.54 -15.04
N ALA A 111 -3.67 -9.13 -15.72
CA ALA A 111 -5.04 -9.20 -15.21
C ALA A 111 -5.14 -10.02 -13.91
N LEU A 112 -4.47 -11.17 -13.85
CA LEU A 112 -4.40 -11.98 -12.63
C LEU A 112 -3.62 -11.29 -11.51
N LEU A 113 -2.50 -10.62 -11.84
CA LEU A 113 -1.69 -9.89 -10.85
C LEU A 113 -2.42 -8.69 -10.25
N LEU A 114 -3.23 -7.98 -11.03
CA LEU A 114 -4.03 -6.85 -10.54
C LEU A 114 -5.30 -7.29 -9.79
N GLY A 115 -5.81 -8.49 -10.09
CA GLY A 115 -6.98 -9.04 -9.41
C GLY A 115 -6.67 -9.63 -8.03
N ALA A 116 -5.48 -10.22 -7.86
CA ALA A 116 -5.02 -10.85 -6.63
C ALA A 116 -4.69 -9.84 -5.52
#